data_AF-A0A938UIE3-F1
#
_entry.id   AF-A0A938UIE3-F1
#
_cell.length_a   1.000
_cell.length_b   1.000
_cell.length_c   1.000
_cell.angle_alpha   90.00
_cell.angle_beta   90.00
_cell.angle_gamma   90.00
#
_symmetry.space_group_name_H-M   'P 1'
#
loop_
_entity.id
_entity.type
_entity.pdbx_description
1 polymer ?
#
loop_
_entity_poly.entity_id
_entity_poly.type
_entity_poly.pdbx_seq_one_letter_code
_entity_poly.pdbx_strand_id
1 'polypeptide(L)' 'MKEALKQIFNLVDRFERNIEAYRSPAYNETQLRREFIDPFFEALGWDVTNKAGYAEQYKDVIHEDAIKVAGATKAPD' A
#
# COMPACT_ATOMS: atom_id res chain seq x y z
N MET A 1 6.31 -19.67 -10.19
CA MET A 1 5.04 -19.86 -9.46
C MET A 1 5.23 -20.24 -7.99
N LYS A 2 5.95 -21.34 -7.66
CA LYS A 2 6.20 -21.70 -6.24
C LYS A 2 6.95 -20.62 -5.45
N GLU A 3 7.92 -19.95 -6.07
CA GLU A 3 8.68 -18.88 -5.42
C GLU A 3 7.84 -17.62 -5.16
N ALA A 4 7.01 -17.22 -6.13
CA ALA A 4 6.07 -16.11 -5.99
C ALA A 4 5.10 -16.30 -4.81
N LEU A 5 4.51 -17.49 -4.69
CA LEU A 5 3.62 -17.82 -3.57
C LEU A 5 4.36 -17.76 -2.22
N LYS A 6 5.62 -18.18 -2.19
CA LYS A 6 6.45 -18.09 -0.98
C LYS A 6 6.78 -16.64 -0.62
N GLN A 7 7.06 -15.79 -1.60
CA GLN A 7 7.25 -14.35 -1.38
C GLN A 7 5.99 -13.71 -0.82
N ILE A 8 4.82 -13.98 -1.42
CA ILE A 8 3.54 -13.48 -0.94
C ILE A 8 3.28 -13.94 0.49
N PHE A 9 3.50 -15.22 0.79
CA PHE A 9 3.31 -15.75 2.14
C PHE A 9 4.21 -15.05 3.17
N ASN A 10 5.47 -14.81 2.81
CA ASN A 10 6.42 -14.12 3.69
C ASN A 10 6.06 -12.64 3.90
N LEU A 11 5.53 -11.96 2.87
CA LEU A 11 5.02 -10.59 2.99
C LEU A 11 3.83 -10.54 3.95
N VAL A 12 2.87 -11.46 3.82
CA VAL A 12 1.71 -11.55 4.70
C VAL A 12 2.11 -11.87 6.14
N ASP A 13 2.96 -12.88 6.36
CA ASP A 13 3.46 -13.25 7.68
C ASP A 13 4.21 -12.09 8.37
N ARG A 14 5.07 -11.37 7.64
CA ARG A 14 5.76 -10.17 8.15
C ARG A 14 4.76 -9.05 8.49
N PHE A 15 3.73 -8.88 7.66
CA PHE A 15 2.69 -7.87 7.85
C PHE A 15 1.91 -8.14 9.14
N GLU A 16 1.43 -9.38 9.31
CA GLU A 16 0.66 -9.80 10.48
C GLU A 16 1.46 -9.66 11.77
N ARG A 17 2.73 -10.11 11.77
CA ARG A 17 3.61 -10.03 12.96
C ARG A 17 3.85 -8.62 13.46
N ASN A 18 3.75 -7.62 12.60
CA ASN A 18 4.08 -6.23 12.94
C ASN A 18 2.89 -5.29 12.68
N ILE A 19 1.67 -5.82 12.64
CA ILE A 19 0.45 -5.07 12.31
C ILE A 19 0.27 -3.84 13.22
N GLU A 20 0.64 -3.96 14.49
CA GLU A 20 0.56 -2.88 15.47
C GLU A 20 1.50 -1.73 15.11
N ALA A 21 2.70 -2.03 14.62
CA ALA A 21 3.66 -1.02 14.16
C ALA A 21 3.17 -0.32 12.88
N TYR A 22 2.53 -1.06 11.96
CA TYR A 22 2.01 -0.48 10.70
C TYR A 22 0.72 0.31 10.87
N ARG A 23 -0.03 0.08 11.96
CA ARG A 23 -1.19 0.90 12.34
C ARG A 23 -0.81 2.17 13.11
N SER A 24 0.46 2.31 13.48
CA SER A 24 0.95 3.52 14.15
C SER A 24 0.91 4.72 13.21
N PRO A 25 0.57 5.93 13.68
CA PRO A 25 0.61 7.15 12.87
C PRO A 25 2.02 7.51 12.38
N ALA A 26 3.07 6.88 12.91
CA ALA A 26 4.44 7.01 12.40
C ALA A 26 4.68 6.26 11.08
N TYR A 27 3.81 5.29 10.75
CA TYR A 27 3.90 4.50 9.54
C TYR A 27 2.92 5.04 8.48
N ASN A 28 3.48 5.56 7.39
CA ASN A 28 2.70 6.24 6.35
C ASN A 28 2.41 5.32 5.16
N GLU A 29 1.36 5.65 4.41
CA GLU A 29 0.91 4.91 3.22
C GLU A 29 2.04 4.63 2.22
N THR A 30 2.94 5.59 2.00
CA THR A 30 4.07 5.41 1.07
C THR A 30 5.03 4.31 1.52
N GLN A 31 5.25 4.14 2.82
CA GLN A 31 6.10 3.07 3.35
C GLN A 31 5.40 1.73 3.19
N LEU A 32 4.11 1.66 3.53
CA LEU A 32 3.28 0.46 3.34
C LEU A 32 3.27 0.01 1.87
N ARG A 33 3.11 0.97 0.95
CA ARG A 33 3.09 0.70 -0.48
C ARG A 33 4.41 0.06 -0.92
N ARG A 34 5.54 0.67 -0.58
CA ARG A 34 6.87 0.20 -0.97
C ARG A 34 7.29 -1.12 -0.34
N GLU A 35 6.93 -1.34 0.92
CA GLU A 35 7.38 -2.52 1.65
C GLU A 35 6.50 -3.75 1.47
N PHE A 36 5.21 -3.57 1.13
CA PHE A 36 4.25 -4.67 1.07
C PHE A 36 3.49 -4.73 -0.26
N ILE A 37 2.93 -3.61 -0.71
CA ILE A 37 2.02 -3.61 -1.87
C ILE A 37 2.79 -3.79 -3.18
N ASP A 38 3.85 -3.02 -3.40
CA ASP A 38 4.71 -3.11 -4.58
C ASP A 38 5.29 -4.53 -4.74
N PRO A 39 5.96 -5.13 -3.73
CA PRO A 39 6.51 -6.48 -3.86
C PRO A 39 5.43 -7.58 -3.94
N PHE A 40 4.23 -7.37 -3.39
CA PHE A 40 3.12 -8.30 -3.53
C PHE A 40 2.66 -8.40 -4.99
N PHE A 41 2.46 -7.27 -5.65
CA PHE A 41 2.05 -7.23 -7.05
C PHE A 41 3.19 -7.65 -7.99
N GLU A 42 4.44 -7.29 -7.69
CA GLU A 42 5.60 -7.81 -8.42
C GLU A 42 5.70 -9.34 -8.34
N ALA A 43 5.41 -9.93 -7.17
CA ALA A 43 5.38 -11.39 -7.01
C ALA A 43 4.26 -12.04 -7.84
N LEU A 44 3.15 -11.34 -8.08
CA LEU A 44 2.08 -11.76 -8.99
C LEU A 44 2.44 -11.56 -10.47
N GLY A 45 3.58 -10.96 -10.77
CA GLY A 45 4.07 -10.68 -12.14
C GLY A 45 3.59 -9.34 -12.71
N TRP A 46 3.13 -8.41 -11.86
CA TRP A 46 2.78 -7.06 -12.28
C TRP A 46 4.00 -6.13 -12.23
N ASP A 47 4.20 -5.31 -13.27
CA ASP A 47 5.28 -4.33 -13.33
C ASP A 47 4.88 -3.03 -12.61
N VAL A 48 4.93 -3.05 -11.28
CA VAL A 48 4.50 -1.90 -10.45
C VAL A 48 5.43 -0.70 -10.58
N THR A 49 6.72 -0.96 -10.84
CA THR A 49 7.73 0.10 -11.02
C THR A 49 7.67 0.78 -12.40
N ASN A 50 6.75 0.34 -13.28
CA ASN A 50 6.62 0.82 -14.64
C ASN A 50 7.98 0.89 -15.37
N LYS A 51 8.81 -0.14 -15.17
CA LYS A 51 10.12 -0.26 -15.82
C LYS A 51 9.98 -0.42 -17.33
N ALA A 52 8.83 -0.88 -17.79
CA ALA A 52 8.51 -0.96 -19.21
C ALA A 52 8.10 0.38 -19.84
N GLY A 53 7.91 1.46 -19.05
CA GLY A 53 7.62 2.81 -19.57
C GLY A 53 6.22 2.96 -20.17
N TYR A 54 5.24 2.19 -19.70
CA TYR A 54 3.86 2.31 -20.12
C TYR A 54 3.26 3.66 -19.69
N ALA A 55 2.55 4.31 -20.61
CA ALA A 55 1.88 5.57 -20.36
C ALA A 55 0.87 5.45 -19.20
N GLU A 56 0.74 6.53 -18.42
CA GLU A 56 -0.01 6.66 -17.16
C GLU A 56 -1.53 6.35 -17.24
N GLN A 57 -2.01 5.92 -18.41
CA GLN A 57 -3.41 5.74 -18.79
C GLN A 57 -4.00 4.37 -18.41
N TYR A 58 -3.20 3.42 -17.90
CA TYR A 58 -3.68 2.11 -17.41
C TYR A 58 -3.76 2.01 -15.88
N LYS A 59 -3.74 3.14 -15.17
CA LYS A 59 -4.04 3.15 -13.73
C LYS A 59 -5.55 2.94 -13.54
N ASP A 60 -5.95 1.69 -13.30
CA ASP A 60 -7.30 1.31 -12.85
C ASP A 60 -7.60 1.88 -11.44
N VAL A 61 -6.57 2.30 -10.72
CA VAL A 61 -6.68 2.94 -9.40
C VAL A 61 -6.89 4.44 -9.59
N ILE A 62 -8.15 4.82 -9.76
CA ILE A 62 -8.62 6.15 -9.39
C ILE A 62 -8.45 6.22 -7.86
N HIS A 63 -7.50 7.04 -7.40
CA HIS A 63 -7.38 7.38 -5.99
C HIS A 63 -8.60 8.23 -5.65
N GLU A 64 -9.72 7.58 -5.31
CA GLU A 64 -10.94 8.30 -4.92
C GLU A 64 -10.62 9.13 -3.69
N ASP A 65 -10.72 10.43 -3.93
CA ASP A 65 -10.64 11.60 -3.06
C ASP A 65 -10.55 11.26 -1.57
N ALA A 66 -9.49 11.75 -0.94
CA ALA A 66 -9.43 11.91 0.50
C ALA A 66 -10.66 12.73 0.94
N ILE A 67 -11.74 12.03 1.34
CA ILE A 67 -12.88 12.64 2.00
C ILE A 67 -12.33 13.21 3.31
N LYS A 68 -11.91 14.47 3.25
CA LYS A 68 -11.69 15.31 4.41
C LYS A 68 -13.02 15.32 5.16
N VAL A 69 -13.08 14.59 6.26
CA VAL A 69 -14.08 14.78 7.30
C VAL A 69 -13.90 16.17 7.89
N ALA A 70 -14.41 17.18 7.19
CA ALA A 70 -14.51 18.54 7.67
C ALA A 70 -15.70 18.62 8.61
N GLY A 71 -15.43 18.94 9.89
CA GLY A 71 -16.42 19.59 10.74
C GLY A 71 -16.61 18.96 12.12
N ALA A 72 -15.76 19.35 13.06
CA ALA A 72 -16.22 20.25 14.13
C ALA A 72 -15.03 20.72 14.97
N THR A 73 -14.70 21.99 14.76
CA THR A 73 -13.87 22.83 15.61
C THR A 73 -14.37 22.84 17.06
N LYS A 74 -13.45 22.68 18.02
CA LYS A 74 -13.68 22.97 19.44
C LYS A 74 -13.29 24.42 19.73
N ALA A 75 -14.18 25.17 20.37
CA ALA A 75 -13.86 26.35 21.18
C ALA A 75 -14.81 26.38 22.41
N PRO A 76 -14.35 26.88 23.56
CA PRO A 76 -14.99 26.70 24.86
C PRO A 76 -15.99 27.81 25.21
N ASP A 77 -17.02 27.45 25.98
CA ASP A 77 -17.70 28.28 26.99
C ASP A 77 -18.07 27.36 28.17
#